data_AF-A0A1V6P7Q0-F1
#
_entry.id   AF-A0A1V6P7Q0-F1
#
_cell.length_a   1.000
_cell.length_b   1.000
_cell.length_c   1.000
_cell.angle_alpha   90.00
_cell.angle_beta   90.00
_cell.angle_gamma   90.00
#
_symmetry.space_group_name_H-M   'P 1'
#
loop_
_entity.id
_entity.type
_entity.pdbx_description
1 polymer ?
#
loop_
_entity_poly.entity_id
_entity_poly.type
_entity_poly.pdbx_seq_one_letter_code
_entity_poly.pdbx_strand_id
1 'polypeptide(L)'
;MVKPLTFKGDKPKKQKRKRDPDSEKPPKARKTEAPETDDNPDDQSWVSADAPTDIAGPIVLVLPSDQPTCIASDANGTVFASIIENLVEGDPSTAEPHDVRQVWIATKVAGTESFSFKGHHGKYLSCDNHGLFSATAAAVGHYESFLVIPSPDIPGTFSIQTHGGDTETFLCVKESVKASGGVEIRGDASAISFETTLRIRMQARFKPKLRADKESKAYEKISKKELEAIVGRSLNDDEVRRLRRARREGYFHEEVLEAKISGKHDKFA
;
A
#
# COMPACT_ATOMS: atom_id res chain seq x y z
N MET A 1 12.39 57.04 32.47
CA MET A 1 12.32 55.58 32.30
C MET A 1 12.96 55.24 30.96
N VAL A 2 14.15 54.63 30.97
CA VAL A 2 15.03 54.51 29.80
C VAL A 2 14.55 53.37 28.88
N LYS A 3 14.44 53.62 27.58
CA LYS A 3 14.10 52.59 26.59
C LYS A 3 15.30 51.65 26.40
N PRO A 4 15.12 50.31 26.43
CA PRO A 4 16.21 49.37 26.22
C PRO A 4 16.70 49.36 24.77
N LEU A 5 18.02 49.18 24.61
CA LEU A 5 18.74 49.15 23.34
C LEU A 5 18.56 47.80 22.64
N THR A 6 18.06 47.80 21.39
CA THR A 6 17.89 46.59 20.58
C THR A 6 19.07 46.40 19.61
N PHE A 7 19.57 45.17 19.49
CA PHE A 7 20.68 44.83 18.58
C PHE A 7 20.18 44.42 17.18
N LYS A 8 21.02 44.66 16.16
CA LYS A 8 20.78 44.21 14.78
C LYS A 8 20.82 42.67 14.74
N GLY A 9 19.64 42.05 14.69
CA GLY A 9 19.48 40.59 14.60
C GLY A 9 18.19 40.06 15.24
N ASP A 10 17.59 40.81 16.16
CA ASP A 10 16.34 40.41 16.80
C ASP A 10 15.13 40.58 15.88
N LYS A 11 14.51 39.47 15.47
CA LYS A 11 13.24 39.48 14.74
C LYS A 11 12.08 39.80 15.68
N PRO A 12 11.15 40.70 15.32
CA PRO A 12 10.04 41.07 16.20
C PRO A 12 9.11 39.87 16.47
N LYS A 13 8.76 39.63 17.73
CA LYS A 13 7.70 38.67 18.11
C LYS A 13 6.39 39.11 17.45
N LYS A 14 5.84 38.27 16.57
CA LYS A 14 4.51 38.49 15.97
C LYS A 14 3.45 38.53 17.06
N GLN A 15 2.78 39.68 17.14
CA GLN A 15 1.64 39.94 18.00
C GLN A 15 0.49 38.98 17.65
N LYS A 16 -0.03 38.21 18.63
CA LYS A 16 -1.27 37.43 18.47
C LYS A 16 -2.42 38.42 18.24
N ARG A 17 -3.00 38.42 17.04
CA ARG A 17 -4.24 39.17 16.76
C ARG A 17 -5.40 38.55 17.54
N LYS A 18 -6.11 39.38 18.31
CA LYS A 18 -7.42 39.07 18.90
C LYS A 18 -8.42 38.77 17.77
N ARG A 19 -9.25 37.76 17.97
CA ARG A 19 -10.33 37.31 17.07
C ARG A 19 -11.58 38.13 17.41
N ASP A 20 -12.13 38.86 16.45
CA ASP A 20 -13.50 39.40 16.54
C ASP A 20 -14.51 38.31 16.17
N PRO A 21 -15.69 38.23 16.81
CA PRO A 21 -16.65 37.15 16.62
C PRO A 21 -17.81 37.60 15.74
N ASP A 22 -17.60 37.83 14.44
CA ASP A 22 -18.72 37.78 13.48
C ASP A 22 -18.21 37.70 12.03
N SER A 23 -18.19 36.49 11.48
CA SER A 23 -18.19 36.23 10.03
C SER A 23 -18.20 34.72 9.78
N GLU A 24 -19.38 34.18 9.51
CA GLU A 24 -19.57 32.83 8.98
C GLU A 24 -18.97 32.71 7.58
N LYS A 25 -17.85 31.97 7.47
CA LYS A 25 -17.45 31.14 6.32
C LYS A 25 -16.09 30.50 6.61
N PRO A 26 -15.97 29.15 6.74
CA PRO A 26 -14.68 28.53 6.96
C PRO A 26 -13.86 28.49 5.66
N PRO A 27 -12.56 28.80 5.69
CA PRO A 27 -11.67 28.64 4.54
C PRO A 27 -11.39 27.16 4.29
N LYS A 28 -11.40 26.75 3.02
CA LYS A 28 -11.05 25.41 2.53
C LYS A 28 -9.62 25.04 2.92
N ALA A 29 -9.47 24.38 4.06
CA ALA A 29 -8.29 23.58 4.35
C ALA A 29 -8.31 22.37 3.41
N ARG A 30 -7.24 22.23 2.61
CA ARG A 30 -6.96 21.06 1.78
C ARG A 30 -6.81 19.87 2.72
N LYS A 31 -7.90 19.15 2.96
CA LYS A 31 -7.87 17.83 3.57
C LYS A 31 -7.07 16.95 2.61
N THR A 32 -5.92 16.49 3.05
CA THR A 32 -5.40 15.20 2.62
C THR A 32 -6.51 14.21 2.96
N GLU A 33 -7.21 13.73 1.94
CA GLU A 33 -8.12 12.61 2.06
C GLU A 33 -7.30 11.44 2.60
N ALA A 34 -7.54 11.09 3.86
CA ALA A 34 -7.28 9.73 4.30
C ALA A 34 -8.14 8.84 3.38
N PRO A 35 -7.59 7.77 2.80
CA PRO A 35 -8.42 6.86 2.02
C PRO A 35 -9.54 6.37 2.94
N GLU A 36 -10.78 6.55 2.51
CA GLU A 36 -11.93 5.92 3.15
C GLU A 36 -11.60 4.44 3.29
N THR A 37 -11.60 3.95 4.54
CA THR A 37 -11.48 2.53 4.82
C THR A 37 -12.79 1.88 4.39
N ASP A 38 -12.86 1.53 3.11
CA ASP A 38 -13.77 0.50 2.63
C ASP A 38 -13.35 -0.79 3.35
N ASP A 39 -13.91 -1.04 4.54
CA ASP A 39 -13.70 -2.23 5.38
C ASP A 39 -14.38 -3.45 4.74
N ASN A 40 -14.13 -3.68 3.45
CA ASN A 40 -14.46 -4.93 2.82
C ASN A 40 -13.46 -5.99 3.31
N PRO A 41 -13.89 -7.11 3.94
CA PRO A 41 -12.98 -8.15 4.40
C PRO A 41 -12.04 -8.68 3.31
N ASP A 42 -12.48 -8.68 2.04
CA ASP A 42 -11.66 -9.08 0.89
C ASP A 42 -10.43 -8.19 0.68
N ASP A 43 -10.49 -6.93 1.12
CA ASP A 43 -9.43 -5.93 0.94
C ASP A 43 -8.23 -6.14 1.88
N GLN A 44 -8.36 -7.03 2.87
CA GLN A 44 -7.30 -7.41 3.82
C GLN A 44 -6.52 -8.66 3.39
N SER A 45 -6.90 -9.30 2.27
CA SER A 45 -6.22 -10.48 1.74
C SER A 45 -4.82 -10.17 1.20
N TRP A 46 -3.95 -11.19 1.18
CA TRP A 46 -2.58 -11.08 0.68
C TRP A 46 -2.38 -11.86 -0.62
N VAL A 47 -1.67 -11.25 -1.57
CA VAL A 47 -1.36 -11.83 -2.89
C VAL A 47 0.13 -11.67 -3.22
N SER A 48 0.63 -12.48 -4.14
CA SER A 48 2.00 -12.36 -4.62
C SER A 48 2.11 -11.25 -5.64
N ALA A 49 3.21 -10.49 -5.60
CA ALA A 49 3.58 -9.61 -6.70
C ALA A 49 4.03 -10.44 -7.90
N ASP A 50 3.56 -10.09 -9.10
CA ASP A 50 3.96 -10.79 -10.34
C ASP A 50 5.08 -10.03 -11.06
N ALA A 51 5.07 -8.69 -10.93
CA ALA A 51 6.06 -7.80 -11.51
C ALA A 51 6.50 -6.73 -10.49
N PRO A 52 7.68 -6.12 -10.65
CA PRO A 52 8.12 -5.02 -9.79
C PRO A 52 7.13 -3.85 -9.75
N THR A 53 6.40 -3.62 -10.85
CA THR A 53 5.35 -2.59 -10.94
C THR A 53 4.16 -2.81 -10.03
N ASP A 54 3.94 -4.05 -9.56
CA ASP A 54 2.87 -4.35 -8.62
C ASP A 54 3.20 -3.89 -7.20
N ILE A 55 4.49 -3.77 -6.88
CA ILE A 55 4.96 -3.57 -5.51
C ILE A 55 4.64 -2.15 -5.04
N ALA A 56 3.64 -2.02 -4.19
CA ALA A 56 3.27 -0.77 -3.55
C ALA A 56 2.49 -1.01 -2.27
N GLY A 57 2.64 -0.11 -1.29
CA GLY A 57 1.91 -0.19 -0.04
C GLY A 57 2.43 -1.30 0.89
N PRO A 58 1.58 -1.86 1.77
CA PRO A 58 1.98 -2.90 2.71
C PRO A 58 2.39 -4.19 2.02
N ILE A 59 3.59 -4.67 2.34
CA ILE A 59 4.22 -5.88 1.82
C ILE A 59 4.84 -6.72 2.95
N VAL A 60 5.11 -7.99 2.66
CA VAL A 60 5.97 -8.89 3.43
C VAL A 60 7.06 -9.43 2.51
N LEU A 61 8.31 -9.38 2.98
CA LEU A 61 9.49 -9.89 2.29
C LEU A 61 9.78 -11.30 2.81
N VAL A 62 9.28 -12.33 2.12
CA VAL A 62 9.35 -13.74 2.51
C VAL A 62 10.67 -14.34 2.03
N LEU A 63 11.49 -14.80 2.97
CA LEU A 63 12.85 -15.26 2.78
C LEU A 63 12.91 -16.72 2.26
N PRO A 64 13.90 -17.08 1.43
CA PRO A 64 14.14 -18.45 0.98
C PRO A 64 14.88 -19.27 2.05
N SER A 65 14.20 -19.58 3.15
CA SER A 65 14.72 -20.40 4.26
C SER A 65 13.95 -21.72 4.42
N ASP A 66 14.58 -22.73 5.02
CA ASP A 66 14.00 -24.06 5.23
C ASP A 66 12.66 -23.99 5.99
N GLN A 67 12.63 -23.26 7.10
CA GLN A 67 11.39 -22.84 7.72
C GLN A 67 10.99 -21.48 7.12
N PRO A 68 9.74 -21.30 6.63
CA PRO A 68 9.34 -20.02 6.03
C PRO A 68 9.48 -18.86 7.02
N THR A 69 10.37 -17.93 6.70
CA THR A 69 10.60 -16.72 7.48
C THR A 69 10.41 -15.48 6.62
N CYS A 70 10.33 -14.31 7.24
CA CYS A 70 10.29 -13.02 6.58
C CYS A 70 11.17 -12.01 7.29
N ILE A 71 11.51 -10.93 6.58
CA ILE A 71 12.23 -9.80 7.17
C ILE A 71 11.29 -9.04 8.09
N ALA A 72 11.68 -8.92 9.36
CA ALA A 72 10.98 -8.13 10.35
C ALA A 72 11.92 -7.11 11.00
N SER A 73 11.35 -6.11 11.65
CA SER A 73 12.10 -5.16 12.48
C SER A 73 11.44 -4.92 13.83
N ASP A 74 12.24 -4.73 14.86
CA ASP A 74 11.76 -4.28 16.17
C ASP A 74 11.63 -2.74 16.23
N ALA A 75 11.14 -2.23 17.35
CA ALA A 75 10.99 -0.79 17.56
C ALA A 75 12.33 -0.03 17.62
N ASN A 76 13.43 -0.72 17.92
CA ASN A 76 14.78 -0.15 17.98
C ASN A 76 15.45 -0.10 16.59
N GLY A 77 14.87 -0.77 15.59
CA GLY A 77 15.42 -0.88 14.25
C GLY A 77 16.37 -2.06 14.05
N THR A 78 16.37 -3.03 14.96
CA THR A 78 17.05 -4.30 14.72
C THR A 78 16.26 -5.10 13.69
N VAL A 79 16.92 -5.54 12.63
CA VAL A 79 16.33 -6.39 11.58
C VAL A 79 16.65 -7.85 11.87
N PHE A 80 15.65 -8.71 11.73
CA PHE A 80 15.77 -10.15 12.00
C PHE A 80 14.81 -10.96 11.12
N ALA A 81 15.11 -12.25 10.96
CA ALA A 81 14.21 -13.17 10.30
C ALA A 81 13.14 -13.65 11.29
N SER A 82 11.88 -13.31 11.02
CA SER A 82 10.72 -13.78 11.79
C SER A 82 10.11 -14.99 11.10
N ILE A 83 9.84 -16.06 11.84
CA ILE A 83 9.03 -17.18 11.36
C ILE A 83 7.65 -16.66 10.94
N ILE A 84 7.07 -17.25 9.89
CA ILE A 84 5.69 -17.00 9.43
C ILE A 84 4.81 -18.17 9.88
N GLU A 85 3.77 -17.90 10.67
CA GLU A 85 2.85 -18.93 11.16
C GLU A 85 1.62 -19.09 10.26
N ASN A 86 1.15 -18.00 9.65
CA ASN A 86 -0.03 -18.00 8.79
C ASN A 86 0.35 -18.40 7.35
N LEU A 87 0.34 -19.71 7.11
CA LEU A 87 0.62 -20.37 5.82
C LEU A 87 -0.41 -21.48 5.59
N VAL A 88 -0.81 -21.68 4.34
CA VAL A 88 -1.60 -22.86 3.94
C VAL A 88 -0.62 -23.98 3.61
N GLU A 89 -0.68 -25.09 4.36
CA GLU A 89 0.15 -26.29 4.14
C GLU A 89 1.67 -26.03 4.09
N GLY A 90 2.12 -24.94 4.71
CA GLY A 90 3.53 -24.53 4.70
C GLY A 90 4.00 -23.87 3.41
N ASP A 91 3.11 -23.57 2.46
CA ASP A 91 3.47 -22.92 1.19
C ASP A 91 3.79 -21.42 1.39
N PRO A 92 5.05 -20.97 1.17
CA PRO A 92 5.43 -19.56 1.27
C PRO A 92 4.67 -18.64 0.31
N SER A 93 4.08 -19.19 -0.76
CA SER A 93 3.24 -18.43 -1.70
C SER A 93 1.91 -17.99 -1.10
N THR A 94 1.49 -18.57 0.02
CA THR A 94 0.25 -18.24 0.73
C THR A 94 0.49 -17.43 2.00
N ALA A 95 1.75 -17.07 2.28
CA ALA A 95 2.15 -16.38 3.50
C ALA A 95 1.35 -15.08 3.74
N GLU A 96 0.87 -14.94 4.97
CA GLU A 96 0.26 -13.73 5.51
C GLU A 96 0.99 -13.31 6.80
N PRO A 97 1.17 -12.00 7.04
CA PRO A 97 1.78 -11.54 8.28
C PRO A 97 0.84 -11.78 9.46
N HIS A 98 1.40 -12.20 10.59
CA HIS A 98 0.69 -12.34 11.86
C HIS A 98 1.20 -11.37 12.93
N ASP A 99 2.28 -10.64 12.65
CA ASP A 99 2.85 -9.60 13.50
C ASP A 99 3.08 -8.34 12.65
N VAL A 100 2.75 -7.17 13.20
CA VAL A 100 2.96 -5.87 12.55
C VAL A 100 4.43 -5.63 12.20
N ARG A 101 5.37 -6.23 12.96
CA ARG A 101 6.81 -6.14 12.74
C ARG A 101 7.28 -6.75 11.41
N GLN A 102 6.48 -7.64 10.83
CA GLN A 102 6.76 -8.33 9.56
C GLN A 102 6.35 -7.49 8.35
N VAL A 103 5.59 -6.41 8.56
CA VAL A 103 5.00 -5.60 7.49
C VAL A 103 5.87 -4.39 7.19
N TRP A 104 6.13 -4.19 5.89
CA TRP A 104 6.84 -3.03 5.36
C TRP A 104 5.94 -2.26 4.41
N ILE A 105 6.05 -0.94 4.37
CA ILE A 105 5.41 -0.11 3.36
C ILE A 105 6.42 0.11 2.24
N ALA A 106 6.18 -0.54 1.09
CA ALA A 106 6.95 -0.35 -0.12
C ALA A 106 6.50 0.90 -0.87
N THR A 107 7.47 1.75 -1.22
CA THR A 107 7.26 2.95 -2.02
C THR A 107 8.34 3.04 -3.09
N LYS A 108 7.92 3.09 -4.36
CA LYS A 108 8.81 3.42 -5.47
C LYS A 108 9.22 4.88 -5.38
N VAL A 109 10.52 5.15 -5.40
CA VAL A 109 11.07 6.51 -5.35
C VAL A 109 10.84 7.19 -6.70
N ALA A 110 10.23 8.38 -6.67
CA ALA A 110 9.86 9.10 -7.89
C ALA A 110 11.11 9.51 -8.68
N GLY A 111 11.09 9.25 -9.99
CA GLY A 111 12.23 9.55 -10.88
C GLY A 111 13.31 8.47 -10.92
N THR A 112 13.18 7.40 -10.13
CA THR A 112 14.08 6.24 -10.14
C THR A 112 13.29 4.94 -10.24
N GLU A 113 13.98 3.83 -10.49
CA GLU A 113 13.37 2.49 -10.41
C GLU A 113 13.44 1.86 -9.02
N SER A 114 14.12 2.54 -8.09
CA SER A 114 14.37 2.03 -6.75
C SER A 114 13.16 2.12 -5.82
N PHE A 115 13.12 1.20 -4.87
CA PHE A 115 12.14 1.08 -3.81
C PHE A 115 12.75 1.43 -2.46
N SER A 116 11.90 1.94 -1.58
CA SER A 116 12.18 2.08 -0.16
C SER A 116 11.15 1.27 0.63
N PHE A 117 11.58 0.71 1.76
CA PHE A 117 10.74 -0.12 2.63
C PHE A 117 10.67 0.50 4.02
N LYS A 118 9.49 0.96 4.43
CA LYS A 118 9.28 1.61 5.73
C LYS A 118 8.62 0.65 6.71
N GLY A 119 9.26 0.39 7.84
CA GLY A 119 8.73 -0.46 8.89
C GLY A 119 7.60 0.18 9.69
N HIS A 120 6.92 -0.62 10.51
CA HIS A 120 5.81 -0.22 11.38
C HIS A 120 6.13 0.97 12.31
N HIS A 121 7.37 1.08 12.79
CA HIS A 121 7.89 2.14 13.66
C HIS A 121 8.28 3.42 12.88
N GLY A 122 8.03 3.44 11.58
CA GLY A 122 8.20 4.62 10.73
C GLY A 122 9.63 4.90 10.29
N LYS A 123 10.54 3.94 10.45
CA LYS A 123 11.91 3.99 9.94
C LYS A 123 12.06 3.14 8.68
N TYR A 124 13.11 3.38 7.91
CA TYR A 124 13.36 2.70 6.65
C TYR A 124 14.36 1.55 6.84
N LEU A 125 14.13 0.44 6.13
CA LEU A 125 15.12 -0.62 5.97
C LEU A 125 16.35 -0.04 5.26
N SER A 126 17.51 -0.30 5.82
CA SER A 126 18.81 0.17 5.34
C SER A 126 19.75 -1.01 5.22
N CYS A 127 20.58 -1.03 4.18
CA CYS A 127 21.73 -1.92 4.09
C CYS A 127 23.00 -1.08 4.07
N ASP A 128 23.92 -1.32 5.00
CA ASP A 128 25.22 -0.64 4.98
C ASP A 128 26.20 -1.26 3.96
N ASN A 129 27.37 -0.63 3.80
CA ASN A 129 28.43 -1.11 2.91
C ASN A 129 29.00 -2.49 3.30
N HIS A 130 28.70 -2.98 4.51
CA HIS A 130 29.16 -4.26 5.03
C HIS A 130 28.09 -5.35 4.92
N GLY A 131 26.96 -5.06 4.25
CA GLY A 131 25.86 -5.99 4.07
C GLY A 131 25.04 -6.22 5.34
N LEU A 132 25.07 -5.32 6.31
CA LEU A 132 24.26 -5.41 7.52
C LEU A 132 22.97 -4.61 7.37
N PHE A 133 21.85 -5.26 7.69
CA PHE A 133 20.55 -4.63 7.67
C PHE A 133 20.19 -3.99 9.01
N SER A 134 19.60 -2.79 8.95
CA SER A 134 18.99 -2.12 10.10
C SER A 134 17.77 -1.32 9.65
N ALA A 135 16.97 -0.84 10.60
CA ALA A 135 15.79 -0.04 10.33
C ALA A 135 15.74 1.18 11.25
N THR A 136 16.76 2.05 11.18
CA THR A 136 16.91 3.21 12.09
C THR A 136 16.74 4.55 11.38
N ALA A 137 16.89 4.58 10.05
CA ALA A 137 16.84 5.79 9.25
C ALA A 137 15.44 6.41 9.20
N ALA A 138 15.35 7.74 9.38
CA ALA A 138 14.09 8.48 9.35
C ALA A 138 13.70 8.99 7.95
N ALA A 139 14.60 8.88 6.98
CA ALA A 139 14.43 9.34 5.61
C ALA A 139 15.11 8.35 4.65
N VAL A 140 14.69 8.38 3.39
CA VAL A 140 15.27 7.54 2.34
C VAL A 140 16.54 8.22 1.81
N GLY A 141 17.66 7.53 1.90
CA GLY A 141 18.92 7.87 1.25
C GLY A 141 19.43 6.74 0.37
N HIS A 142 20.74 6.71 0.16
CA HIS A 142 21.41 5.69 -0.65
C HIS A 142 21.28 4.28 -0.04
N TYR A 143 21.41 4.16 1.29
CA TYR A 143 21.33 2.88 1.99
C TYR A 143 19.92 2.30 2.10
N GLU A 144 18.89 3.15 1.98
CA GLU A 144 17.47 2.80 2.03
C GLU A 144 16.84 2.59 0.64
N SER A 145 17.68 2.58 -0.40
CA SER A 145 17.29 2.45 -1.79
C SER A 145 17.59 1.03 -2.29
N PHE A 146 16.61 0.37 -2.90
CA PHE A 146 16.73 -1.02 -3.35
C PHE A 146 16.17 -1.19 -4.76
N LEU A 147 16.79 -2.03 -5.59
CA LEU A 147 16.27 -2.38 -6.91
C LEU A 147 15.71 -3.80 -6.86
N VAL A 148 14.47 -3.99 -7.31
CA VAL A 148 13.79 -5.29 -7.28
C VAL A 148 13.83 -5.92 -8.66
N ILE A 149 14.57 -7.02 -8.78
CA ILE A 149 14.81 -7.75 -10.03
C ILE A 149 13.93 -9.01 -10.03
N PRO A 150 13.01 -9.20 -10.99
CA PRO A 150 12.23 -10.42 -11.08
C PRO A 150 13.11 -11.62 -11.44
N SER A 151 12.87 -12.76 -10.78
CA SER A 151 13.52 -14.02 -11.15
C SER A 151 12.92 -14.55 -12.45
N PRO A 152 13.74 -14.98 -13.43
CA PRO A 152 13.24 -15.58 -14.67
C PRO A 152 12.71 -17.01 -14.45
N ASP A 153 13.18 -17.70 -13.41
CA ASP A 153 12.96 -19.14 -13.23
C ASP A 153 11.69 -19.43 -12.42
N ILE A 154 11.41 -18.61 -11.40
CA ILE A 154 10.31 -18.84 -10.46
C ILE A 154 9.39 -17.61 -10.45
N PRO A 155 8.19 -17.71 -11.05
CA PRO A 155 7.21 -16.64 -11.01
C PRO A 155 6.89 -16.17 -9.58
N GLY A 156 6.75 -14.86 -9.42
CA GLY A 156 6.46 -14.23 -8.13
C GLY A 156 7.61 -14.27 -7.12
N THR A 157 8.85 -14.47 -7.59
CA THR A 157 10.06 -14.31 -6.78
C THR A 157 10.99 -13.25 -7.39
N PHE A 158 11.81 -12.66 -6.54
CA PHE A 158 12.62 -11.49 -6.85
C PHE A 158 13.96 -11.57 -6.13
N SER A 159 14.99 -11.00 -6.74
CA SER A 159 16.22 -10.61 -6.04
C SER A 159 16.15 -9.12 -5.70
N ILE A 160 16.61 -8.76 -4.51
CA ILE A 160 16.67 -7.35 -4.08
C ILE A 160 18.14 -6.91 -4.11
N GLN A 161 18.47 -6.03 -5.05
CA GLN A 161 19.77 -5.39 -5.14
C GLN A 161 19.80 -4.17 -4.21
N THR A 162 20.88 -4.02 -3.45
CA THR A 162 21.06 -2.93 -2.48
C THR A 162 21.57 -1.65 -3.17
N HIS A 163 21.59 -0.54 -2.43
CA HIS A 163 22.17 0.74 -2.89
C HIS A 163 21.56 1.30 -4.18
N GLY A 164 20.26 1.07 -4.39
CA GLY A 164 19.53 1.55 -5.57
C GLY A 164 19.95 0.94 -6.90
N GLY A 165 20.78 -0.12 -6.88
CA GLY A 165 21.36 -0.73 -8.07
C GLY A 165 22.76 -0.23 -8.42
N ASP A 166 23.32 0.71 -7.64
CA ASP A 166 24.67 1.24 -7.88
C ASP A 166 25.77 0.20 -7.61
N THR A 167 25.45 -0.84 -6.84
CA THR A 167 26.37 -1.94 -6.51
C THR A 167 25.76 -3.27 -6.91
N GLU A 168 26.58 -4.22 -7.37
CA GLU A 168 26.16 -5.60 -7.65
C GLU A 168 26.11 -6.44 -6.37
N THR A 169 25.44 -5.93 -5.33
CA THR A 169 25.22 -6.66 -4.09
C THR A 169 23.74 -6.88 -3.82
N PHE A 170 23.40 -8.06 -3.32
CA PHE A 170 22.04 -8.54 -3.18
C PHE A 170 21.75 -8.93 -1.73
N LEU A 171 20.49 -8.74 -1.35
CA LEU A 171 19.92 -9.33 -0.15
C LEU A 171 20.00 -10.85 -0.27
N CYS A 172 20.57 -11.49 0.75
CA CYS A 172 20.72 -12.92 0.86
C CYS A 172 20.42 -13.39 2.28
N VAL A 173 20.15 -14.69 2.35
CA VAL A 173 19.89 -15.40 3.59
C VAL A 173 21.00 -16.41 3.82
N LYS A 174 21.53 -16.45 5.03
CA LYS A 174 22.47 -17.49 5.47
C LYS A 174 21.88 -18.21 6.66
N GLU A 175 21.73 -19.52 6.55
CA GLU A 175 21.30 -20.33 7.67
C GLU A 175 22.47 -20.59 8.62
N SER A 176 22.28 -20.31 9.91
CA SER A 176 23.31 -20.51 10.91
C SER A 176 23.39 -21.98 11.33
N VAL A 177 24.58 -22.57 11.21
CA VAL A 177 24.88 -23.95 11.65
C VAL A 177 24.92 -24.08 13.19
N LYS A 178 24.78 -22.99 13.94
CA LYS A 178 24.79 -23.02 15.42
C LYS A 178 23.46 -23.58 15.95
N ALA A 179 23.52 -24.23 17.11
CA ALA A 179 22.43 -25.01 17.74
C ALA A 179 21.09 -24.26 17.98
N SER A 180 21.01 -22.96 17.70
CA SER A 180 19.77 -22.17 17.75
C SER A 180 19.14 -21.90 16.37
N GLY A 181 19.67 -22.45 15.27
CA GLY A 181 19.02 -22.51 13.95
C GLY A 181 18.50 -21.17 13.40
N GLY A 182 19.27 -20.09 13.59
CA GLY A 182 18.85 -18.75 13.19
C GLY A 182 19.13 -18.45 11.72
N VAL A 183 18.18 -17.80 11.06
CA VAL A 183 18.31 -17.26 9.69
C VAL A 183 18.95 -15.87 9.77
N GLU A 184 20.16 -15.72 9.22
CA GLU A 184 20.88 -14.45 9.16
C GLU A 184 20.58 -13.73 7.84
N ILE A 185 20.22 -12.44 7.93
CA ILE A 185 19.90 -11.61 6.76
C ILE A 185 21.10 -10.73 6.44
N ARG A 186 21.59 -10.80 5.20
CA ARG A 186 22.82 -10.16 4.73
C ARG A 186 22.59 -9.47 3.39
N GLY A 187 23.32 -8.41 3.09
CA GLY A 187 23.17 -7.60 1.87
C GLY A 187 24.39 -7.57 0.98
N ASP A 188 25.33 -8.49 1.18
CA ASP A 188 26.65 -8.54 0.54
C ASP A 188 26.82 -9.72 -0.44
N ALA A 189 25.74 -10.39 -0.85
CA ALA A 189 25.85 -11.44 -1.87
C ALA A 189 26.21 -10.81 -3.22
N SER A 190 27.20 -11.36 -3.91
CA SER A 190 27.69 -10.83 -5.21
C SER A 190 27.07 -11.49 -6.43
N ALA A 191 26.12 -12.41 -6.24
CA ALA A 191 25.48 -13.14 -7.33
C ALA A 191 24.04 -13.50 -6.95
N ILE A 192 23.18 -13.58 -7.96
CA ILE A 192 21.82 -14.10 -7.81
C ILE A 192 21.89 -15.62 -7.65
N SER A 193 21.27 -16.13 -6.60
CA SER A 193 21.18 -17.56 -6.30
C SER A 193 19.85 -17.87 -5.61
N PHE A 194 19.65 -19.12 -5.20
CA PHE A 194 18.49 -19.50 -4.39
C PHE A 194 18.38 -18.67 -3.10
N GLU A 195 19.50 -18.45 -2.41
CA GLU A 195 19.56 -17.71 -1.13
C GLU A 195 19.25 -16.21 -1.28
N THR A 196 19.31 -15.66 -2.49
CA THR A 196 18.98 -14.25 -2.79
C THR A 196 17.59 -14.08 -3.39
N THR A 197 16.89 -15.19 -3.69
CA THR A 197 15.62 -15.20 -4.41
C THR A 197 14.47 -15.29 -3.41
N LEU A 198 13.86 -14.15 -3.10
CA LEU A 198 12.80 -14.03 -2.11
C LEU A 198 11.44 -13.81 -2.76
N ARG A 199 10.36 -13.98 -1.98
CA ARG A 199 8.99 -13.71 -2.45
C ARG A 199 8.46 -12.42 -1.80
N ILE A 200 7.74 -11.63 -2.58
CA ILE A 200 7.10 -10.41 -2.10
C ILE A 200 5.59 -10.63 -2.09
N ARG A 201 5.03 -10.66 -0.88
CA ARG A 201 3.58 -10.68 -0.65
C ARG A 201 3.10 -9.26 -0.42
N MET A 202 1.93 -8.92 -0.93
CA MET A 202 1.36 -7.58 -0.81
C MET A 202 -0.13 -7.64 -0.51
N GLN A 203 -0.68 -6.61 0.13
CA GLN A 203 -2.13 -6.52 0.29
C GLN A 203 -2.82 -6.42 -1.07
N ALA A 204 -3.84 -7.26 -1.30
CA ALA A 204 -4.52 -7.40 -2.59
C ALA A 204 -5.08 -6.08 -3.12
N ARG A 205 -5.65 -5.26 -2.22
CA ARG A 205 -6.16 -3.93 -2.55
C ARG A 205 -5.11 -2.97 -3.07
N PHE A 206 -3.80 -3.26 -2.95
CA PHE A 206 -2.71 -2.43 -3.49
C PHE A 206 -2.23 -2.88 -4.86
N LYS A 207 -2.62 -4.08 -5.33
CA LYS A 207 -2.21 -4.58 -6.64
C LYS A 207 -2.89 -3.75 -7.74
N PRO A 208 -2.15 -3.09 -8.66
CA PRO A 208 -2.71 -2.12 -9.60
C PRO A 208 -3.86 -2.66 -10.46
N LYS A 209 -3.74 -3.90 -10.95
CA LYS A 209 -4.81 -4.56 -11.73
C LYS A 209 -6.09 -4.72 -10.91
N LEU A 210 -5.97 -5.24 -9.67
CA LEU A 210 -7.12 -5.41 -8.78
C LEU A 210 -7.75 -4.08 -8.38
N ARG A 211 -6.93 -3.02 -8.22
CA ARG A 211 -7.42 -1.64 -8.03
C ARG A 211 -8.23 -1.15 -9.22
N ALA A 212 -7.66 -1.23 -10.42
CA ALA A 212 -8.32 -0.77 -11.64
C ALA A 212 -9.62 -1.54 -11.91
N ASP A 213 -9.63 -2.85 -11.67
CA ASP A 213 -10.83 -3.69 -11.81
C ASP A 213 -11.89 -3.39 -10.73
N LYS A 214 -11.48 -3.07 -9.50
CA LYS A 214 -12.41 -2.65 -8.45
C LYS A 214 -12.96 -1.25 -8.73
N GLU A 215 -12.11 -0.33 -9.19
CA GLU A 215 -12.47 1.03 -9.55
C GLU A 215 -13.43 1.05 -10.75
N SER A 216 -13.16 0.28 -11.81
CA SER A 216 -14.08 0.14 -12.96
C SER A 216 -15.43 -0.44 -12.54
N LYS A 217 -15.44 -1.52 -11.74
CA LYS A 217 -16.68 -2.09 -11.17
C LYS A 217 -17.41 -1.10 -10.26
N ALA A 218 -16.71 -0.23 -9.55
CA ALA A 218 -17.30 0.82 -8.73
C ALA A 218 -17.93 1.93 -9.60
N TYR A 219 -17.25 2.37 -10.65
CA TYR A 219 -17.80 3.30 -11.65
C TYR A 219 -19.01 2.70 -12.40
N GLU A 220 -19.06 1.38 -12.58
CA GLU A 220 -20.21 0.68 -13.16
C GLU A 220 -21.40 0.58 -12.19
N LYS A 221 -21.17 0.63 -10.87
CA LYS A 221 -22.22 0.59 -9.84
C LYS A 221 -22.91 1.95 -9.71
N ILE A 222 -23.94 2.15 -10.52
CA ILE A 222 -24.87 3.28 -10.35
C ILE A 222 -25.63 3.17 -9.01
N SER A 223 -25.66 4.28 -8.28
CA SER A 223 -26.40 4.39 -7.02
C SER A 223 -27.92 4.40 -7.26
N LYS A 224 -28.71 4.00 -6.26
CA LYS A 224 -30.18 4.08 -6.32
C LYS A 224 -30.65 5.51 -6.63
N LYS A 225 -30.00 6.50 -6.00
CA LYS A 225 -30.31 7.93 -6.19
C LYS A 225 -30.05 8.41 -7.61
N GLU A 226 -28.97 7.94 -8.26
CA GLU A 226 -28.69 8.25 -9.66
C GLU A 226 -29.68 7.58 -10.61
N LEU A 227 -30.07 6.33 -10.34
CA LEU A 227 -31.13 5.65 -11.08
C LEU A 227 -32.46 6.41 -10.98
N GLU A 228 -32.82 6.83 -9.76
CA GLU A 228 -34.03 7.62 -9.51
C GLU A 228 -33.97 8.98 -10.20
N ALA A 229 -32.80 9.63 -10.26
CA ALA A 229 -32.61 10.88 -11.00
C ALA A 229 -32.75 10.69 -12.52
N ILE A 230 -32.23 9.59 -13.07
CA ILE A 230 -32.33 9.27 -14.50
C ILE A 230 -33.76 8.92 -14.90
N VAL A 231 -34.47 8.15 -14.07
CA VAL A 231 -35.87 7.79 -14.30
C VAL A 231 -36.81 8.97 -13.97
N GLY A 232 -36.44 9.83 -13.03
CA GLY A 232 -37.23 10.99 -12.61
C GLY A 232 -38.32 10.67 -11.58
N ARG A 233 -38.22 9.53 -10.89
CA ARG A 233 -39.13 9.11 -9.80
C ARG A 233 -38.41 8.22 -8.79
N SER A 234 -39.00 8.04 -7.61
CA SER A 234 -38.56 7.01 -6.67
C SER A 234 -38.73 5.61 -7.26
N LEU A 235 -37.74 4.75 -7.04
CA LEU A 235 -37.71 3.40 -7.57
C LEU A 235 -37.81 2.37 -6.45
N ASN A 236 -38.57 1.31 -6.69
CA ASN A 236 -38.61 0.16 -5.79
C ASN A 236 -37.35 -0.70 -5.97
N ASP A 237 -37.03 -1.52 -4.97
CA ASP A 237 -35.78 -2.29 -4.97
C ASP A 237 -35.71 -3.32 -6.12
N ASP A 238 -36.86 -3.82 -6.58
CA ASP A 238 -36.95 -4.69 -7.76
C ASP A 238 -36.67 -3.94 -9.07
N GLU A 239 -37.15 -2.70 -9.20
CA GLU A 239 -36.88 -1.83 -10.35
C GLU A 239 -35.40 -1.41 -10.39
N VAL A 240 -34.81 -1.13 -9.23
CA VAL A 240 -33.37 -0.86 -9.08
C VAL A 240 -32.54 -2.08 -9.51
N ARG A 241 -32.93 -3.29 -9.10
CA ARG A 241 -32.24 -4.53 -9.53
C ARG A 241 -32.36 -4.74 -11.04
N ARG A 242 -33.53 -4.50 -11.62
CA ARG A 242 -33.77 -4.63 -13.06
C ARG A 242 -32.94 -3.64 -13.88
N LEU A 243 -32.90 -2.37 -13.48
CA LEU A 243 -32.10 -1.33 -14.14
C LEU A 243 -30.58 -1.60 -14.01
N ARG A 244 -30.12 -2.12 -12.86
CA ARG A 244 -28.74 -2.56 -12.69
C ARG A 244 -28.39 -3.75 -13.59
N ARG A 245 -29.31 -4.70 -13.77
CA ARG A 245 -29.16 -5.83 -14.70
C ARG A 245 -29.11 -5.35 -16.15
N ALA A 246 -30.05 -4.48 -16.55
CA ALA A 246 -30.11 -3.90 -17.88
C ALA A 246 -28.84 -3.13 -18.27
N ARG A 247 -28.20 -2.47 -17.29
CA ARG A 247 -26.90 -1.82 -17.50
C ARG A 247 -25.75 -2.79 -17.70
N ARG A 248 -25.76 -3.94 -17.02
CA ARG A 248 -24.76 -5.00 -17.20
C ARG A 248 -24.92 -5.70 -18.55
N GLU A 249 -26.15 -5.85 -19.02
CA GLU A 249 -26.48 -6.63 -20.21
C GLU A 249 -26.65 -5.75 -21.48
N GLY A 250 -26.51 -4.42 -21.36
CA GLY A 250 -26.42 -3.50 -22.51
C GLY A 250 -27.73 -2.86 -22.99
N TYR A 251 -28.89 -3.21 -22.41
CA TYR A 251 -30.21 -2.66 -22.77
C TYR A 251 -30.76 -1.63 -21.78
N PHE A 252 -29.87 -0.92 -21.07
CA PHE A 252 -30.23 0.06 -20.03
C PHE A 252 -31.23 1.14 -20.49
N HIS A 253 -31.06 1.68 -21.69
CA HIS A 253 -31.90 2.77 -22.19
C HIS A 253 -33.35 2.33 -22.44
N GLU A 254 -33.56 1.08 -22.83
CA GLU A 254 -34.90 0.52 -23.06
C GLU A 254 -35.64 0.36 -21.72
N GLU A 255 -34.98 -0.23 -20.73
CA GLU A 255 -35.56 -0.41 -19.39
C GLU A 255 -35.78 0.91 -18.65
N VAL A 256 -34.94 1.93 -18.88
CA VAL A 256 -35.19 3.28 -18.35
C VAL A 256 -36.46 3.90 -18.96
N LEU A 257 -36.73 3.67 -20.25
CA LEU A 257 -37.94 4.15 -20.91
C LEU A 257 -39.18 3.43 -20.37
N GLU A 258 -39.13 2.11 -20.19
CA GLU A 258 -40.22 1.34 -19.58
C GLU A 258 -40.51 1.80 -18.15
N ALA A 259 -39.47 1.99 -17.33
CA ALA A 259 -39.62 2.46 -15.95
C ALA A 259 -40.19 3.88 -15.86
N LYS A 260 -39.93 4.74 -16.86
CA LYS A 260 -40.54 6.08 -16.99
C LYS A 260 -42.01 6.02 -17.37
N ILE A 261 -42.40 5.08 -18.22
CA ILE A 261 -43.78 4.91 -18.69
C ILE A 261 -44.64 4.28 -17.60
N SER A 262 -44.15 3.24 -16.91
CA SER A 262 -44.92 2.52 -15.88
C SER A 262 -45.32 3.39 -14.69
N GLY A 263 -44.58 4.47 -14.42
CA GLY A 263 -44.89 5.44 -13.37
C GLY A 263 -45.92 6.52 -13.75
N LYS A 264 -46.25 6.66 -15.04
CA LYS A 264 -47.28 7.61 -15.50
C LYS A 264 -48.63 6.91 -15.46
N HIS A 265 -49.28 6.94 -14.29
CA HIS A 265 -50.71 6.68 -14.23
C HIS A 265 -51.44 7.85 -14.88
N ASP A 266 -52.14 7.57 -15.98
CA ASP A 266 -53.01 8.52 -16.65
C ASP A 266 -54.11 8.96 -15.67
N LYS A 267 -54.23 10.28 -15.45
CA LYS A 267 -55.19 10.88 -14.50
C LYS A 267 -56.52 11.24 -15.15
N PHE A 268 -56.70 10.92 -16.44
CA PHE A 268 -57.87 11.33 -17.24
C PHE A 268 -58.64 10.18 -17.89
N ALA A 269 -58.56 8.97 -17.34
CA ALA A 269 -59.44 7.86 -17.70
C ALA A 269 -60.57 7.68 -16.66
#